data_AF-A0A933R7V7-F1
#
_entry.id   AF-A0A933R7V7-F1
#
_cell.length_a   1.000
_cell.length_b   1.000
_cell.length_c   1.000
_cell.angle_alpha   90.00
_cell.angle_beta   90.00
_cell.angle_gamma   90.00
#
_symmetry.space_group_name_H-M   'P 1'
#
loop_
_entity.id
_entity.type
_entity.pdbx_description
1 polymer ?
#
loop_
_entity_poly.entity_id
_entity_poly.type
_entity_poly.pdbx_seq_one_letter_code
_entity_poly.pdbx_strand_id
1 'polypeptide(L)'
;MKKILHFFDKLEDSIRALLSRHDIFYAFIGGIAMVLFWRGVWMIADTITFLTPVISIFISVIVLLATGLFVSFFVGDRIILSGLKKDKKFNEKVAAEVKTELDTLKDIQNKMNNIEQELKMMRAEMKSGAPSK
;
A
#
# COMPACT_ATOMS: atom_id res chain seq x y z
N MET A 1 4.56 31.29 -10.35
CA MET A 1 4.38 29.94 -9.77
C MET A 1 5.06 28.83 -10.57
N LYS A 2 4.80 28.65 -11.87
CA LYS A 2 5.43 27.56 -12.69
C LYS A 2 6.97 27.51 -12.66
N LYS A 3 7.65 28.67 -12.66
CA LYS A 3 9.13 28.73 -12.60
C LYS A 3 9.72 28.26 -11.27
N ILE A 4 9.01 28.50 -10.17
CA ILE A 4 9.42 28.05 -8.84
C ILE A 4 9.26 26.53 -8.77
N LEU A 5 8.10 26.01 -9.17
CA LEU A 5 7.85 24.57 -9.22
C LEU A 5 8.89 23.84 -10.08
N HIS A 6 9.20 24.35 -11.28
CA HIS A 6 10.24 23.77 -12.14
C HIS A 6 11.67 23.85 -11.55
N PHE A 7 11.96 24.83 -10.69
CA PHE A 7 13.24 24.91 -10.00
C PHE A 7 13.36 23.86 -8.91
N PHE A 8 12.29 23.65 -8.13
CA PHE A 8 12.22 22.60 -7.12
C PHE A 8 12.26 21.20 -7.73
N ASP A 9 11.50 20.95 -8.82
CA ASP A 9 11.54 19.66 -9.52
C ASP A 9 12.96 19.31 -10.01
N LYS A 10 13.66 20.26 -10.63
CA LYS A 10 15.02 20.03 -11.14
C LYS A 10 16.05 19.83 -10.04
N LEU A 11 15.87 20.51 -8.89
CA LEU A 11 16.68 20.27 -7.70
C LEU A 11 16.40 18.88 -7.11
N GLU A 12 15.13 18.50 -7.01
CA GLU A 12 14.72 17.20 -6.49
C GLU A 12 15.29 16.07 -7.34
N ASP A 13 15.18 16.16 -8.66
CA ASP A 13 15.75 15.16 -9.59
C ASP A 13 17.27 15.03 -9.46
N SER A 14 17.96 16.16 -9.29
CA SER A 14 19.42 16.18 -9.12
C SER A 14 19.85 15.59 -7.78
N ILE A 15 19.13 15.91 -6.70
CA ILE A 15 19.37 15.36 -5.37
C ILE A 15 19.07 13.86 -5.38
N ARG A 16 17.96 13.43 -6.01
CA ARG A 16 17.55 12.02 -6.12
C ARG A 16 18.55 11.18 -6.90
N ALA A 17 19.12 11.70 -7.98
CA ALA A 17 20.18 11.03 -8.74
C ALA A 17 21.47 10.86 -7.93
N LEU A 18 21.87 11.89 -7.17
CA LEU A 18 23.04 11.86 -6.28
C LEU A 18 22.82 10.95 -5.06
N LEU A 19 21.58 10.87 -4.58
CA LEU A 19 21.19 10.18 -3.35
C LEU A 19 21.36 8.67 -3.45
N SER A 20 21.06 8.07 -4.62
CA SER A 20 21.17 6.61 -4.86
C SER A 20 22.54 5.97 -4.56
N ARG A 21 23.58 6.78 -4.41
CA ARG A 21 24.97 6.33 -4.21
C ARG A 21 25.48 6.55 -2.78
N HIS A 22 24.82 7.38 -1.94
CA HIS A 22 25.28 7.76 -0.58
C HIS A 22 24.12 8.00 0.41
N ASP A 23 23.24 7.01 0.57
CA ASP A 23 22.05 7.11 1.45
C ASP A 23 22.37 7.48 2.92
N ILE A 24 23.50 6.99 3.46
CA ILE A 24 23.88 7.17 4.87
C ILE A 24 24.28 8.61 5.19
N PHE A 25 25.14 9.23 4.36
CA PHE A 25 25.60 10.60 4.59
C PHE A 25 24.47 11.61 4.44
N TYR A 26 23.56 11.35 3.50
CA TYR A 26 22.39 12.18 3.33
C TYR A 26 21.43 12.08 4.51
N ALA A 27 21.16 10.87 5.03
CA ALA A 27 20.35 10.70 6.23
C ALA A 27 20.95 11.44 7.44
N PHE A 28 22.28 11.45 7.56
CA PHE A 28 22.99 12.17 8.61
C PHE A 28 22.83 13.70 8.49
N ILE A 29 23.07 14.26 7.30
CA ILE A 29 22.90 15.70 7.04
C ILE A 29 21.44 16.10 7.19
N GLY A 30 20.52 15.29 6.68
CA GLY A 30 19.08 15.50 6.80
C GLY A 30 18.61 15.50 8.26
N GLY A 31 19.13 14.58 9.08
CA GLY A 31 18.87 14.56 10.51
C GLY A 31 19.34 15.83 11.22
N ILE A 32 20.57 16.28 10.94
CA ILE A 32 21.11 17.54 11.48
C ILE A 32 20.25 18.73 11.05
N ALA A 33 19.94 18.81 9.75
CA ALA A 33 19.14 19.89 9.20
C ALA A 33 17.73 19.94 9.81
N MET A 34 17.09 18.79 10.04
CA MET A 34 15.77 18.71 10.68
C MET A 34 15.80 19.23 12.13
N VAL A 35 16.83 18.85 12.90
CA VAL A 35 17.01 19.34 14.28
C VAL A 35 17.26 20.86 14.29
N LEU A 36 18.14 21.35 13.41
CA LEU A 36 18.42 22.79 13.30
C LEU A 36 17.20 23.58 12.82
N PHE A 37 16.42 23.03 11.91
CA PHE A 37 15.18 23.62 11.42
C PHE A 37 14.19 23.79 12.56
N TRP A 38 13.93 22.72 13.32
CA TRP A 38 13.03 22.78 14.47
C TRP A 38 13.53 23.80 15.49
N ARG A 39 14.83 23.79 15.82
CA ARG A 39 15.45 24.81 16.67
C ARG A 39 15.21 26.23 16.16
N GLY A 40 15.36 26.46 14.85
CA GLY A 40 15.07 27.73 14.19
C GLY A 40 13.62 28.18 14.40
N VAL A 41 12.66 27.27 14.24
CA VAL A 41 11.24 27.55 14.46
C VAL A 41 10.96 28.03 15.89
N TRP A 42 11.53 27.37 16.90
CA TRP A 42 11.38 27.82 18.30
C TRP A 42 11.99 29.21 18.52
N MET A 43 13.21 29.44 18.04
CA MET A 43 13.85 30.75 18.22
C MET A 43 13.06 31.87 17.55
N ILE A 44 12.47 31.62 16.37
CA ILE A 44 11.60 32.60 15.71
C ILE A 44 10.33 32.83 16.55
N ALA A 45 9.70 31.78 17.06
CA ALA A 45 8.54 31.91 17.93
C ALA A 45 8.86 32.74 19.19
N ASP A 46 10.01 32.51 19.81
CA ASP A 46 10.47 33.22 21.01
C ASP A 46 10.75 34.72 20.75
N THR A 47 11.17 35.08 19.52
CA THR A 47 11.37 36.51 19.17
C THR A 47 10.06 37.30 19.06
N ILE A 48 8.92 36.61 18.96
CA ILE A 48 7.62 37.22 18.78
C ILE A 48 6.94 37.35 20.15
N THR A 49 7.02 38.54 20.73
CA THR A 49 6.56 38.81 22.11
C THR A 49 5.08 38.48 22.36
N PHE A 50 4.23 38.48 21.33
CA PHE A 50 2.80 38.13 21.48
C PHE A 50 2.53 36.62 21.45
N LEU A 51 3.48 35.79 20.97
CA LEU A 51 3.35 34.32 20.90
C LEU A 51 3.65 33.70 22.28
N THR A 52 2.89 34.10 23.29
CA THR A 52 2.91 33.41 24.59
C THR A 52 2.55 31.93 24.39
N PRO A 53 3.01 31.01 25.27
CA PRO A 53 2.74 29.58 25.10
C PRO A 53 1.26 29.25 24.91
N VAL A 54 0.38 29.96 25.61
CA VAL A 54 -1.08 29.78 25.51
C VAL A 54 -1.60 30.23 24.14
N ILE A 55 -1.17 31.40 23.66
CA ILE A 55 -1.58 31.94 22.34
C ILE A 55 -1.06 31.03 21.21
N SER A 56 0.17 30.55 21.32
CA SER A 56 0.77 29.61 20.37
C SER A 56 -0.04 28.31 20.26
N ILE A 57 -0.52 27.77 21.38
CA ILE A 57 -1.42 26.60 21.39
C ILE A 57 -2.72 26.93 20.66
N PHE A 58 -3.39 28.02 20.98
CA PHE A 58 -4.66 28.39 20.33
C PHE A 58 -4.52 28.59 18.82
N ILE A 59 -3.51 29.35 18.38
CA ILE A 59 -3.24 29.58 16.96
C ILE A 59 -2.93 28.26 16.26
N SER A 60 -2.10 27.41 16.86
CA SER A 60 -1.75 26.11 16.27
C SER A 60 -2.98 25.22 16.12
N VAL A 61 -3.86 25.14 17.12
CA VAL A 61 -5.09 24.35 17.05
C VAL A 61 -6.01 24.87 15.95
N ILE A 62 -6.22 26.19 15.85
CA ILE A 62 -7.06 26.79 14.81
C ILE A 62 -6.50 26.50 13.42
N VAL A 63 -5.19 26.69 13.21
CA VAL A 63 -4.54 26.43 11.92
C VAL A 63 -4.58 24.95 11.57
N LEU A 64 -4.31 24.05 12.53
CA LEU A 64 -4.33 22.61 12.33
C LEU A 64 -5.74 22.08 12.02
N LEU A 65 -6.77 22.67 12.61
CA LEU A 65 -8.16 22.36 12.27
C LEU A 65 -8.54 22.92 10.90
N ALA A 66 -8.18 24.17 10.60
CA ALA A 66 -8.48 24.81 9.32
C ALA A 66 -7.82 24.12 8.12
N THR A 67 -6.58 23.66 8.29
CA THR A 67 -5.84 22.88 7.28
C THR A 67 -6.29 21.42 7.20
N GLY A 68 -7.11 20.95 8.14
CA GLY A 68 -7.50 19.54 8.25
C GLY A 68 -6.36 18.62 8.71
N LEU A 69 -5.16 19.15 8.97
CA LEU A 69 -4.00 18.37 9.41
C LEU A 69 -4.26 17.70 10.76
N PHE A 70 -4.98 18.35 11.67
CA PHE A 70 -5.35 17.73 12.94
C PHE A 70 -6.16 16.45 12.71
N VAL A 71 -7.20 16.53 11.86
CA VAL A 71 -8.05 15.37 11.56
C VAL A 71 -7.26 14.30 10.81
N SER A 72 -6.43 14.69 9.84
CA SER A 72 -5.58 13.77 9.08
C SER A 72 -4.58 13.02 9.98
N PHE A 73 -3.90 13.70 10.90
CA PHE A 73 -2.91 13.07 11.78
C PHE A 73 -3.57 12.14 12.81
N PHE A 74 -4.70 12.54 13.40
CA PHE A 74 -5.35 11.76 14.46
C PHE A 74 -6.26 10.62 13.95
N VAL A 75 -6.90 10.84 12.79
CA VAL A 75 -7.90 9.94 12.21
C VAL A 75 -7.35 9.26 10.95
N GLY A 76 -6.62 9.98 10.11
CA GLY A 76 -6.07 9.49 8.83
C GLY A 76 -5.11 8.31 9.00
N ASP A 77 -4.14 8.38 9.91
CA ASP A 77 -3.20 7.26 10.11
C ASP A 77 -3.91 5.96 10.52
N ARG A 78 -4.94 6.06 11.38
CA ARG A 78 -5.75 4.90 11.79
C ARG A 78 -6.71 4.42 10.72
N ILE A 79 -7.32 5.32 9.94
CA ILE A 79 -8.20 4.95 8.81
C ILE A 79 -7.39 4.33 7.68
N ILE A 80 -6.24 4.89 7.30
CA ILE A 80 -5.36 4.36 6.26
C ILE A 80 -4.82 3.00 6.68
N LEU A 81 -4.33 2.86 7.91
CA LEU A 81 -3.82 1.58 8.41
C LEU A 81 -4.93 0.52 8.52
N SER A 82 -6.14 0.90 8.94
CA SER A 82 -7.27 -0.03 8.99
C SER A 82 -7.81 -0.40 7.60
N GLY A 83 -7.80 0.54 6.64
CA GLY A 83 -8.08 0.30 5.22
C GLY A 83 -7.11 -0.70 4.61
N LEU A 84 -5.79 -0.45 4.74
CA LEU A 84 -4.74 -1.36 4.26
C LEU A 84 -4.86 -2.76 4.87
N LYS A 85 -5.18 -2.86 6.17
CA LYS A 85 -5.38 -4.14 6.84
C LYS A 85 -6.63 -4.88 6.35
N LYS A 86 -7.70 -4.15 6.03
CA LYS A 86 -8.94 -4.71 5.47
C LYS A 86 -8.74 -5.19 4.03
N ASP A 87 -8.05 -4.42 3.21
CA ASP A 87 -7.74 -4.77 1.81
C ASP A 87 -6.84 -6.00 1.74
N LYS A 88 -5.83 -6.10 2.63
CA LYS A 88 -4.98 -7.30 2.73
C LYS A 88 -5.81 -8.55 3.08
N LYS A 89 -6.69 -8.46 4.09
CA LYS A 89 -7.57 -9.57 4.47
C LYS A 89 -8.53 -9.97 3.34
N PHE A 90 -9.04 -8.99 2.60
CA PHE A 90 -9.89 -9.24 1.45
C PHE A 90 -9.13 -9.98 0.35
N ASN A 91 -7.92 -9.52 0.00
CA ASN A 91 -7.08 -10.19 -1.00
C ASN A 91 -6.70 -11.62 -0.60
N GLU A 92 -6.36 -11.86 0.66
CA GLU A 92 -6.07 -13.21 1.18
C GLU A 92 -7.30 -14.13 1.07
N LYS A 93 -8.49 -13.61 1.37
CA LYS A 93 -9.74 -14.35 1.25
C LYS A 93 -10.08 -14.68 -0.21
N VAL A 94 -9.95 -13.72 -1.11
CA VAL A 94 -10.16 -13.92 -2.56
C VAL A 94 -9.18 -14.96 -3.10
N ALA A 95 -7.90 -14.89 -2.72
CA ALA A 95 -6.91 -15.89 -3.13
C ALA A 95 -7.25 -17.30 -2.63
N ALA A 96 -7.76 -17.42 -1.40
CA ALA A 96 -8.20 -18.70 -0.85
C ALA A 96 -9.46 -19.26 -1.56
N GLU A 97 -10.43 -18.39 -1.87
CA GLU A 97 -11.63 -18.77 -2.64
C GLU A 97 -11.26 -19.24 -4.05
N VAL A 98 -10.42 -18.49 -4.77
CA VAL A 98 -9.93 -18.86 -6.11
C VAL A 98 -9.19 -20.20 -6.09
N LYS A 99 -8.35 -20.43 -5.07
CA LYS A 99 -7.66 -21.74 -4.93
C LYS A 99 -8.67 -22.88 -4.74
N THR A 100 -9.70 -22.67 -3.93
CA THR A 100 -10.75 -23.67 -3.68
C THR A 100 -11.55 -23.96 -4.96
N GLU A 101 -11.86 -22.93 -5.75
CA GLU A 101 -12.51 -23.10 -7.05
C GLU A 101 -11.64 -23.88 -8.04
N LEU A 102 -10.34 -23.59 -8.10
CA LEU A 102 -9.40 -24.35 -8.94
C LEU A 102 -9.30 -25.83 -8.53
N ASP A 103 -9.26 -26.11 -7.23
CA ASP A 103 -9.27 -27.49 -6.72
C ASP A 103 -10.57 -28.21 -7.09
N THR A 104 -11.72 -27.51 -7.04
CA THR A 104 -13.02 -28.05 -7.46
C THR A 104 -13.07 -28.34 -8.95
N LEU A 105 -12.56 -27.43 -9.79
CA LEU A 105 -12.46 -27.63 -11.24
C LEU A 105 -11.56 -28.83 -11.58
N LYS A 106 -10.46 -29.01 -10.84
CA LYS A 106 -9.57 -30.15 -11.00
C LYS A 106 -10.25 -31.47 -10.63
N ASP A 107 -11.05 -31.49 -9.57
CA ASP A 107 -11.84 -32.67 -9.19
C ASP A 107 -12.91 -33.01 -10.25
N ILE A 108 -13.58 -31.99 -10.80
CA ILE A 108 -14.53 -32.17 -11.92
C ILE A 108 -13.82 -32.76 -13.15
N GLN A 109 -12.64 -32.23 -13.50
CA GLN A 109 -11.86 -32.75 -14.63
C GLN A 109 -11.46 -34.22 -14.42
N ASN A 110 -11.05 -34.59 -13.21
CA ASN A 110 -10.71 -35.97 -12.88
C ASN A 110 -11.93 -36.90 -12.99
N LYS A 111 -13.10 -36.49 -12.48
CA LYS A 111 -14.34 -37.25 -12.60
C LYS A 111 -14.75 -37.44 -14.06
N MET A 112 -14.60 -36.41 -14.88
CA MET A 112 -14.91 -36.47 -16.31
C MET A 112 -13.98 -37.45 -17.05
N ASN A 113 -12.69 -37.46 -16.72
CA ASN A 113 -11.72 -38.43 -17.25
C ASN A 113 -12.04 -39.87 -16.84
N ASN A 114 -12.45 -40.10 -15.59
CA ASN A 114 -12.86 -41.43 -15.14
C ASN A 114 -14.10 -41.93 -15.91
N ILE A 115 -15.11 -41.07 -16.08
CA ILE A 115 -16.30 -41.40 -16.87
C ILE A 115 -15.91 -41.73 -18.32
N GLU A 116 -14.99 -40.97 -18.92
CA GLU A 116 -14.52 -41.25 -20.28
C GLU A 116 -13.82 -42.62 -20.38
N GLN A 117 -13.03 -43.00 -19.37
CA GLN A 117 -12.40 -44.32 -19.30
C GLN A 117 -13.41 -45.44 -19.12
N GLU A 118 -14.36 -45.32 -18.19
CA GLU A 118 -15.42 -46.32 -17.98
C GLU A 118 -16.27 -46.51 -19.24
N LEU A 119 -16.63 -45.42 -19.94
CA LEU A 119 -17.34 -45.49 -21.21
C LEU A 119 -16.54 -46.22 -22.29
N LYS A 120 -15.21 -46.02 -22.36
CA LYS A 120 -14.35 -46.77 -23.30
C LYS A 120 -14.32 -48.26 -22.96
N MET A 121 -14.23 -48.63 -21.68
CA MET A 121 -14.23 -50.03 -21.24
C MET A 121 -15.56 -50.72 -21.56
N MET A 122 -16.70 -50.12 -21.20
CA MET A 122 -18.03 -50.67 -21.54
C MET A 122 -18.21 -50.83 -23.06
N ARG A 123 -17.74 -49.87 -23.85
CA ARG A 123 -17.84 -49.93 -25.32
C ARG A 123 -16.95 -51.01 -25.93
N ALA A 124 -15.81 -51.32 -25.29
CA ALA A 124 -14.93 -52.42 -25.69
C ALA A 124 -15.57 -53.78 -25.35
N GLU A 125 -16.17 -53.91 -24.16
CA GLU A 125 -16.89 -55.13 -23.75
C GLU A 125 -18.09 -55.43 -24.65
N MET A 126 -18.87 -54.40 -25.02
CA MET A 126 -19.96 -54.53 -25.99
C MET A 126 -19.48 -54.97 -27.38
N LYS A 127 -18.26 -54.61 -27.81
CA LYS A 127 -17.68 -55.08 -29.07
C LYS A 127 -17.18 -56.53 -28.99
N SER A 128 -16.71 -56.99 -27.83
CA SER A 128 -16.30 -58.39 -27.62
C SER A 128 -17.47 -59.35 -27.37
N GLY A 129 -18.63 -58.84 -26.94
CA GLY A 129 -19.84 -59.63 -26.69
C GLY A 129 -20.80 -59.74 -27.89
N ALA A 130 -20.52 -59.10 -29.03
CA ALA A 130 -21.35 -59.24 -30.22
C ALA A 130 -21.09 -60.61 -30.87
N PRO A 131 -22.06 -61.54 -30.91
CA PRO A 131 -21.89 -62.81 -31.59
C PRO A 131 -21.68 -62.54 -33.09
N SER A 132 -20.59 -63.09 -33.62
CA SER A 132 -20.44 -63.29 -35.06
C SER A 132 -21.61 -64.15 -35.54
N LYS A 133 -22.57 -63.53 -36.22
CA LYS A 133 -23.47 -64.12 -37.21
C LYS A 133 -24.15 -63.02 -38.02
#